data_AF-A0A645I5V7-F1
#
_entry.id   AF-A0A645I5V7-F1
#
_cell.length_a   1.000
_cell.length_b   1.000
_cell.length_c   1.000
_cell.angle_alpha   90.00
_cell.angle_beta   90.00
_cell.angle_gamma   90.00
#
_symmetry.space_group_name_H-M   'P 1'
#
loop_
_entity.id
_entity.type
_entity.pdbx_description
1 polymer ?
#
loop_
_entity_poly.entity_id
_entity_poly.type
_entity_poly.pdbx_seq_one_letter_code
_entity_poly.pdbx_strand_id
1 'polypeptide(L)'
;MASYISELDRIRKAAEQKNLADQMLTAKYENDPKFMRTHKRLKETPPPIASDPILHGILLDLKHEIDGRVLSNERLLENEPYFTQDMFPLIVREFDASGIHYTAAQVRQVGTCISNEYFSERNWAS
;
A
#
# COMPACT_ATOMS: atom_id res chain seq x y z
N MET A 1 0.41 16.03 38.88
CA MET A 1 1.65 16.43 38.17
C MET A 1 2.47 15.21 37.72
N ALA A 2 3.01 14.38 38.62
CA ALA A 2 3.83 13.21 38.25
C ALA A 2 3.11 12.15 37.37
N SER A 3 1.81 11.91 37.61
CA SER A 3 0.99 10.98 36.81
C SER A 3 0.91 11.37 35.33
N TYR A 4 0.67 12.66 35.04
CA TYR A 4 0.57 13.16 33.66
C TYR A 4 1.89 13.00 32.89
N ILE A 5 3.03 13.23 33.55
CA ILE A 5 4.35 13.05 32.93
C ILE A 5 4.57 11.57 32.58
N SER A 6 4.18 10.64 33.47
CA SER A 6 4.30 9.20 33.21
C SER A 6 3.38 8.71 32.08
N GLU A 7 2.19 9.30 31.95
CA GLU A 7 1.23 8.98 30.89
C GLU A 7 1.72 9.51 29.53
N LEU A 8 2.23 10.74 29.50
CA LEU A 8 2.85 11.32 28.30
C LEU A 8 4.07 10.49 27.84
N ASP A 9 4.91 10.01 28.76
CA ASP A 9 6.07 9.18 28.40
C ASP A 9 5.65 7.80 27.85
N ARG A 10 4.56 7.21 28.36
CA ARG A 10 3.98 5.98 27.81
C ARG A 10 3.45 6.19 26.39
N ILE A 11 2.68 7.25 26.16
CA ILE A 11 2.16 7.58 24.82
C ILE A 11 3.32 7.84 23.86
N ARG A 12 4.35 8.59 24.29
CA ARG A 12 5.54 8.84 23.48
C ARG A 12 6.25 7.55 23.08
N LYS A 13 6.53 6.65 24.03
CA LYS A 13 7.19 5.37 23.75
C LYS A 13 6.36 4.49 22.80
N ALA A 14 5.05 4.46 22.97
CA ALA A 14 4.16 3.73 22.07
C ALA A 14 4.18 4.32 20.65
N ALA A 15 4.21 5.66 20.53
CA ALA A 15 4.34 6.34 19.25
C ALA A 15 5.70 6.06 18.59
N GLU A 16 6.80 6.10 19.35
CA GLU A 16 8.15 5.77 18.86
C GLU A 16 8.23 4.34 18.33
N GLN A 17 7.68 3.37 19.06
CA GLN A 17 7.63 1.97 18.63
C GLN A 17 6.80 1.80 17.35
N LYS A 18 5.64 2.48 17.27
CA LYS A 18 4.80 2.45 16.07
C LYS A 18 5.51 3.09 14.87
N ASN A 19 6.19 4.21 15.07
CA ASN A 19 6.97 4.88 14.03
C ASN A 19 8.12 3.99 13.54
N LEU A 20 8.81 3.30 14.46
CA LEU A 20 9.87 2.35 14.09
C LEU A 20 9.31 1.18 13.27
N ALA A 21 8.18 0.60 13.67
CA ALA A 21 7.53 -0.46 12.92
C ALA A 21 7.11 0.00 11.52
N ASP A 22 6.56 1.20 11.40
CA ASP A 22 6.19 1.80 10.13
C ASP A 22 7.42 2.06 9.25
N GLN A 23 8.53 2.57 9.82
CA GLN A 23 9.79 2.73 9.10
C GLN A 23 10.35 1.40 8.58
N MET A 24 10.33 0.35 9.40
CA MET A 24 10.76 -0.98 8.98
C MET A 24 9.88 -1.55 7.86
N LEU A 25 8.57 -1.30 7.91
CA LEU A 25 7.66 -1.74 6.84
C LEU A 25 7.86 -0.93 5.55
N THR A 26 8.04 0.38 5.64
CA THR A 26 8.38 1.24 4.50
C THR A 26 9.70 0.83 3.86
N ALA A 27 10.71 0.46 4.65
CA ALA A 27 11.99 -0.04 4.13
C ALA A 27 11.82 -1.32 3.29
N LYS A 28 10.86 -2.19 3.63
CA LYS A 28 10.55 -3.38 2.81
C LYS A 28 9.98 -3.03 1.44
N TYR A 29 9.35 -1.87 1.31
CA TYR A 29 8.83 -1.35 0.05
C TYR A 29 9.79 -0.37 -0.62
N GLU A 30 11.10 -0.57 -0.44
CA GLU A 30 12.14 0.28 -1.05
C GLU A 30 12.01 1.76 -0.69
N ASN A 31 11.55 2.01 0.54
CA ASN A 31 11.23 3.33 1.07
C ASN A 31 10.03 4.02 0.41
N ASP A 32 9.14 3.27 -0.24
CA ASP A 32 7.87 3.79 -0.75
C ASP A 32 6.77 3.75 0.33
N PRO A 33 6.36 4.90 0.88
CA PRO A 33 5.32 4.94 1.88
C PRO A 33 3.92 4.64 1.32
N LYS A 34 3.67 4.75 0.00
CA LYS A 34 2.38 4.41 -0.64
C LYS A 34 2.07 2.93 -0.46
N PHE A 35 3.04 2.07 -0.79
CA PHE A 35 2.86 0.61 -0.68
C PHE A 35 2.86 0.12 0.77
N MET A 36 3.56 0.80 1.68
CA MET A 36 3.41 0.57 3.12
C MET A 36 1.97 0.85 3.59
N ARG A 37 1.38 1.99 3.21
CA ARG A 37 -0.01 2.34 3.57
C ARG A 37 -1.03 1.40 2.94
N THR A 38 -0.82 1.02 1.68
CA THR A 38 -1.65 0.02 0.99
C THR A 38 -1.60 -1.32 1.71
N HIS A 39 -0.42 -1.81 2.10
CA HIS A 39 -0.29 -3.05 2.87
C HIS A 39 -1.13 -2.99 4.15
N LYS A 40 -0.96 -1.93 4.96
CA LYS A 40 -1.70 -1.77 6.21
C LYS A 40 -3.21 -1.75 5.97
N ARG A 41 -3.66 -1.00 4.96
CA ARG A 41 -5.08 -0.91 4.59
C ARG A 41 -5.66 -2.28 4.21
N LEU A 42 -4.96 -3.04 3.38
CA LEU A 42 -5.41 -4.37 2.95
C LEU A 42 -5.43 -5.37 4.10
N LYS A 43 -4.46 -5.29 5.01
CA LYS A 43 -4.40 -6.12 6.22
C LYS A 43 -5.53 -5.81 7.21
N GLU A 44 -5.90 -4.54 7.34
CA GLU A 44 -6.99 -4.10 8.23
C GLU A 44 -8.39 -4.38 7.65
N THR A 45 -8.49 -4.73 6.36
CA THR A 45 -9.78 -4.94 5.68
C THR A 45 -10.09 -6.44 5.53
N PRO A 46 -11.08 -6.99 6.26
CA PRO A 46 -11.47 -8.38 6.12
C PRO A 46 -12.33 -8.62 4.86
N PRO A 47 -12.28 -9.84 4.25
CA PRO A 47 -11.38 -10.93 4.57
C PRO A 47 -9.95 -10.67 4.06
N PRO A 48 -8.91 -11.09 4.81
CA PRO A 48 -7.53 -10.92 4.38
C PRO A 48 -7.29 -11.66 3.06
N ILE A 49 -6.55 -11.01 2.16
CA ILE A 49 -6.25 -11.54 0.81
C ILE A 49 -5.25 -12.68 0.91
N ALA A 50 -4.20 -12.51 1.72
CA ALA A 50 -3.13 -13.48 1.91
C ALA A 50 -2.43 -13.26 3.26
N SER A 51 -1.46 -14.12 3.59
CA SER A 51 -0.56 -13.89 4.72
C SER A 51 0.39 -12.71 4.46
N ASP A 52 0.92 -12.08 5.51
CA ASP A 52 1.81 -10.92 5.39
C ASP A 52 2.99 -11.12 4.40
N PRO A 53 3.71 -12.28 4.38
CA PRO A 53 4.80 -12.48 3.42
C PRO A 53 4.34 -12.54 1.96
N ILE A 54 3.19 -13.18 1.71
CA ILE A 54 2.64 -13.31 0.35
C ILE A 54 2.09 -11.95 -0.12
N LEU A 55 1.36 -11.25 0.74
CA LEU A 55 0.87 -9.90 0.44
C LEU A 55 2.03 -8.94 0.18
N HIS A 56 3.13 -9.07 0.93
CA HIS A 56 4.31 -8.27 0.69
C HIS A 56 4.92 -8.50 -0.69
N GLY A 57 5.10 -9.76 -1.10
CA GLY A 57 5.61 -10.10 -2.44
C GLY A 57 4.73 -9.51 -3.54
N ILE A 58 3.43 -9.81 -3.52
CA ILE A 58 2.45 -9.28 -4.48
C ILE A 58 2.54 -7.75 -4.60
N LEU A 59 2.55 -7.05 -3.47
CA LEU A 59 2.59 -5.59 -3.47
C LEU A 59 3.92 -5.02 -3.94
N LEU A 60 5.04 -5.73 -3.71
CA LEU A 60 6.35 -5.30 -4.19
C LEU A 60 6.45 -5.48 -5.71
N ASP A 61 5.96 -6.59 -6.25
CA ASP A 61 5.95 -6.83 -7.70
C ASP A 61 5.03 -5.83 -8.42
N LEU A 62 3.83 -5.60 -7.87
CA LEU A 62 2.92 -4.55 -8.37
C LEU A 62 3.57 -3.16 -8.33
N LYS A 63 4.32 -2.84 -7.28
CA LYS A 63 5.05 -1.56 -7.17
C LYS A 63 5.98 -1.37 -8.36
N HIS A 64 6.87 -2.33 -8.62
CA HIS A 64 7.84 -2.21 -9.71
C HIS A 64 7.18 -2.03 -11.07
N GLU A 65 6.09 -2.75 -11.32
CA GLU A 65 5.37 -2.65 -12.59
C GLU A 65 4.64 -1.33 -12.78
N ILE A 66 3.96 -0.86 -11.74
CA ILE A 66 3.19 0.39 -11.80
C ILE A 66 4.15 1.59 -11.87
N ASP A 67 5.21 1.59 -11.06
CA ASP A 67 6.27 2.61 -11.11
C ASP A 67 6.85 2.69 -12.53
N GLY A 68 7.18 1.54 -13.14
CA GLY A 68 7.68 1.46 -14.51
C GLY A 68 6.72 2.04 -15.55
N ARG A 69 5.41 1.76 -15.41
CA ARG A 69 4.37 2.32 -16.30
C ARG A 69 4.24 3.83 -16.15
N VAL A 70 4.20 4.34 -14.92
CA VAL A 70 4.10 5.77 -14.63
C VAL A 70 5.33 6.51 -15.18
N LEU A 71 6.54 5.96 -15.00
CA LEU A 71 7.77 6.52 -15.57
C LEU A 71 7.75 6.54 -17.10
N SER A 72 7.14 5.53 -17.74
CA SER A 72 7.05 5.47 -19.21
C SER A 72 6.01 6.43 -19.80
N ASN A 73 4.98 6.79 -19.03
CA ASN A 73 3.91 7.67 -19.47
C ASN A 73 3.38 8.48 -18.28
N GLU A 74 3.95 9.65 -18.04
CA GLU A 74 3.55 10.52 -16.92
C GLU A 74 2.07 10.97 -17.01
N ARG A 75 1.51 11.04 -18.23
CA ARG A 75 0.09 11.38 -18.44
C ARG A 75 -0.87 10.30 -17.98
N LEU A 76 -0.37 9.12 -17.61
CA LEU A 76 -1.18 8.03 -17.10
C LEU A 76 -1.98 8.45 -15.84
N LEU A 77 -1.40 9.33 -15.02
CA LEU A 77 -2.03 9.88 -13.82
C LEU A 77 -2.98 11.06 -14.11
N GLU A 78 -3.22 11.44 -15.37
CA GLU A 78 -4.21 12.47 -15.73
C GLU A 78 -5.64 11.90 -15.80
N ASN A 79 -5.78 10.58 -15.98
CA ASN A 79 -7.06 9.91 -16.11
C ASN A 79 -7.19 8.77 -15.09
N GLU A 80 -7.74 9.09 -13.91
CA GLU A 80 -7.90 8.16 -12.79
C GLU A 80 -8.71 6.90 -13.13
N PRO A 81 -9.86 6.98 -13.81
CA PRO A 81 -10.57 5.79 -14.27
C PRO A 81 -9.72 4.88 -15.15
N TYR A 82 -8.93 5.46 -16.06
CA TYR A 82 -8.05 4.70 -16.94
C TYR A 82 -6.92 4.01 -16.18
N PHE A 83 -6.22 4.73 -15.30
CA PHE A 83 -5.18 4.16 -14.44
C PHE A 83 -5.71 2.99 -13.61
N THR A 84 -6.87 3.17 -12.97
CA THR A 84 -7.47 2.14 -12.11
C THR A 84 -7.87 0.90 -12.91
N GLN A 85 -8.39 1.07 -14.12
CA GLN A 85 -8.73 -0.06 -15.00
C GLN A 85 -7.48 -0.78 -15.52
N ASP A 86 -6.42 -0.04 -15.85
CA ASP A 86 -5.14 -0.59 -16.32
C ASP A 86 -4.45 -1.44 -15.24
N MET A 87 -4.72 -1.17 -13.97
CA MET A 87 -4.19 -1.95 -12.85
C MET A 87 -4.83 -3.34 -12.67
N PHE A 88 -6.11 -3.54 -13.02
CA PHE A 88 -6.79 -4.80 -12.71
C PHE A 88 -6.14 -6.03 -13.37
N PRO A 89 -5.73 -6.00 -14.65
CA PRO A 89 -5.01 -7.11 -15.27
C PRO A 89 -3.68 -7.44 -14.56
N LEU A 90 -2.97 -6.43 -14.06
CA LEU A 90 -1.72 -6.62 -13.31
C LEU A 90 -2.00 -7.34 -12.00
N ILE A 91 -2.99 -6.87 -11.23
CA ILE A 91 -3.36 -7.47 -9.94
C ILE A 91 -3.79 -8.92 -10.10
N VAL A 92 -4.60 -9.22 -11.12
CA VAL A 92 -5.02 -10.59 -11.43
C VAL A 92 -3.82 -11.47 -11.73
N ARG A 93 -2.88 -10.98 -12.56
CA ARG A 93 -1.65 -11.72 -12.86
C ARG A 93 -0.82 -12.02 -11.62
N GLU A 94 -0.60 -11.04 -10.75
CA GLU A 94 0.21 -11.24 -9.54
C GLU A 94 -0.48 -12.16 -8.52
N PHE A 95 -1.80 -12.11 -8.44
CA PHE A 95 -2.57 -13.04 -7.62
C PHE A 95 -2.48 -14.47 -8.15
N ASP A 96 -2.60 -14.66 -9.47
CA ASP A 96 -2.44 -15.96 -10.12
C ASP A 96 -1.01 -16.50 -9.94
N ALA A 97 0.01 -15.66 -10.13
CA ALA A 97 1.42 -16.01 -9.95
C ALA A 97 1.74 -16.41 -8.50
N SER A 98 1.07 -15.78 -7.52
CA SER A 98 1.20 -16.08 -6.10
C SER A 98 0.38 -17.30 -5.65
N GLY A 99 -0.44 -17.89 -6.53
CA GLY A 99 -1.24 -19.08 -6.25
C GLY A 99 -2.31 -18.89 -5.17
N ILE A 100 -2.78 -17.65 -4.97
CA ILE A 100 -3.80 -17.35 -3.95
C ILE A 100 -5.22 -17.43 -4.52
N HIS A 101 -6.18 -17.78 -3.68
CA HIS A 101 -7.59 -17.65 -4.04
C HIS A 101 -8.06 -16.22 -3.78
N TYR A 102 -8.70 -15.62 -4.77
CA TYR A 102 -9.18 -14.25 -4.69
C TYR A 102 -10.58 -14.09 -5.28
N THR A 103 -11.20 -12.97 -4.95
CA THR A 103 -12.48 -12.53 -5.50
C THR A 103 -12.30 -11.26 -6.34
N ALA A 104 -13.23 -11.00 -7.25
CA ALA A 104 -13.25 -9.74 -7.99
C ALA A 104 -13.36 -8.51 -7.07
N ALA A 105 -13.95 -8.65 -5.87
CA ALA A 105 -13.99 -7.59 -4.88
C ALA A 105 -12.60 -7.27 -4.32
N GLN A 106 -11.78 -8.29 -4.03
CA GLN A 106 -10.40 -8.11 -3.56
C GLN A 106 -9.52 -7.48 -4.65
N VAL A 107 -9.67 -7.88 -5.91
CA VAL A 107 -8.96 -7.24 -7.04
C VAL A 107 -9.30 -5.76 -7.11
N ARG A 108 -10.60 -5.41 -7.07
CA ARG A 108 -11.04 -4.00 -7.07
C ARG A 108 -10.50 -3.24 -5.87
N GLN A 109 -10.52 -3.85 -4.69
CA GLN A 109 -10.04 -3.24 -3.47
C GLN A 109 -8.54 -2.90 -3.55
N VAL A 110 -7.69 -3.82 -4.03
CA VAL A 110 -6.26 -3.55 -4.23
C VAL A 110 -6.06 -2.42 -5.23
N GLY A 111 -6.77 -2.47 -6.36
CA GLY A 111 -6.70 -1.42 -7.37
C GLY A 111 -7.06 -0.04 -6.80
N THR A 112 -8.20 0.06 -6.10
CA THR A 112 -8.62 1.31 -5.46
C THR A 112 -7.63 1.78 -4.39
N CYS A 113 -7.08 0.88 -3.57
CA CYS A 113 -6.09 1.26 -2.56
C CYS A 113 -4.86 1.89 -3.21
N ILE A 114 -4.31 1.25 -4.26
CA ILE A 114 -3.11 1.75 -4.92
C ILE A 114 -3.42 3.03 -5.71
N SER A 115 -4.51 3.08 -6.48
CA SER A 115 -4.93 4.30 -7.18
C SER A 115 -5.00 5.49 -6.24
N ASN A 116 -5.69 5.35 -5.10
CA ASN A 116 -5.82 6.42 -4.13
C ASN A 116 -4.46 6.95 -3.65
N GLU A 117 -3.46 6.08 -3.49
CA GLU A 117 -2.12 6.49 -3.08
C GLU A 117 -1.41 7.34 -4.16
N TYR A 118 -1.49 6.92 -5.43
CA TYR A 118 -0.89 7.67 -6.54
C TYR A 118 -1.57 9.03 -6.77
N PHE A 119 -2.90 9.11 -6.69
CA PHE A 119 -3.63 10.37 -6.86
C PHE A 119 -3.46 11.31 -5.65
N SER A 120 -3.40 10.77 -4.43
CA SER A 120 -3.16 11.58 -3.23
C SER A 120 -1.76 12.21 -3.26
N GLU A 121 -0.74 11.46 -3.68
CA GLU A 121 0.63 11.98 -3.82
C GLU A 121 0.72 13.08 -4.88
N ARG A 122 0.07 12.90 -6.03
CA ARG A 122 0.00 13.93 -7.10
C ARG A 122 -0.64 15.23 -6.59
N ASN A 123 -1.72 15.14 -5.81
CA ASN A 123 -2.41 16.31 -5.26
C ASN A 123 -1.57 17.06 -4.21
N TRP A 124 -0.62 16.40 -3.55
CA TRP A 124 0.34 17.06 -2.66
C TRP A 124 1.54 17.65 -3.39
N ALA A 125 1.89 17.12 -4.56
CA ALA A 125 3.00 17.59 -5.39
C ALA A 125 2.63 18.73 -6.36
N SER A 126 1.33 19.01 -6.54
CA SER A 126 0.79 20.10 -7.37
C SER A 126 0.58 21.38 -6.55
#